data_AF-A0A6G1E4P1-F1
#
_entry.id   AF-A0A6G1E4P1-F1
#
_cell.length_a   1.000
_cell.length_b   1.000
_cell.length_c   1.000
_cell.angle_alpha   90.00
_cell.angle_beta   90.00
_cell.angle_gamma   90.00
#
_symmetry.space_group_name_H-M   'P 1'
#
loop_
_entity.id
_entity.type
_entity.pdbx_description
1 polymer ?
#
loop_
_entity_poly.entity_id
_entity_poly.type
_entity_poly.pdbx_seq_one_letter_code
_entity_poly.pdbx_strand_id
1 'polypeptide(L)'
;MGDSPSTALEVQMGVLSSNCPSPPPLISFMEVVATTVAPSILGAHPASRRRHPRQMPNSPPRRSLRLSKKNEGGYIHSMTKAQHVAMKQLGVVDDENRVGNNDVLCYLELFKTPLSAAHIQALGALCNLFASVETLQAA
;
A
#
# COMPACT_ATOMS: atom_id res chain seq x y z
N MET A 1 -38.83 -10.79 55.35
CA MET A 1 -38.92 -12.26 55.13
C MET A 1 -38.95 -12.46 53.62
N GLY A 2 -37.93 -12.95 52.93
CA GLY A 2 -36.64 -13.49 53.34
C GLY A 2 -35.59 -13.30 52.23
N ASP A 3 -34.35 -13.21 52.70
CA ASP A 3 -33.16 -13.91 52.22
C ASP A 3 -32.61 -13.66 50.79
N SER A 4 -31.44 -13.00 50.76
CA SER A 4 -30.36 -13.27 49.78
C SER A 4 -29.76 -14.69 50.02
N PRO A 5 -28.69 -15.19 49.37
CA PRO A 5 -27.89 -14.73 48.21
C PRO A 5 -27.51 -15.87 47.21
N SER A 6 -26.70 -15.54 46.21
CA SER A 6 -25.57 -16.35 45.68
C SER A 6 -25.81 -17.76 45.08
N THR A 7 -25.55 -17.89 43.77
CA THR A 7 -24.76 -19.01 43.24
C THR A 7 -23.86 -18.50 42.12
N ALA A 8 -22.57 -18.52 42.42
CA ALA A 8 -21.47 -18.38 41.49
C ALA A 8 -21.21 -19.72 40.76
N LEU A 9 -20.33 -19.64 39.76
CA LEU A 9 -19.64 -20.75 39.07
C LEU A 9 -20.56 -21.46 38.04
N GLU A 10 -20.18 -21.56 36.78
CA GLU A 10 -19.03 -22.36 36.37
C GLU A 10 -18.43 -21.84 35.05
N VAL A 11 -17.26 -21.20 35.15
CA VAL A 11 -16.35 -21.04 34.01
C VAL A 11 -15.72 -22.41 33.81
N GLN A 12 -16.19 -23.14 32.80
CA GLN A 12 -15.64 -24.44 32.48
C GLN A 12 -14.29 -24.26 31.75
N MET A 13 -13.22 -24.24 32.56
CA MET A 13 -11.84 -24.41 32.12
C MET A 13 -11.64 -25.85 31.65
N GLY A 14 -11.96 -26.11 30.37
CA GLY A 14 -11.59 -27.34 29.69
C GLY A 14 -10.12 -27.30 29.29
N VAL A 15 -9.22 -27.59 30.22
CA VAL A 15 -7.85 -28.04 29.91
C VAL A 15 -7.89 -29.52 29.57
N LEU A 16 -8.14 -29.84 28.30
CA LEU A 16 -7.80 -31.16 27.77
C LEU A 16 -6.38 -31.10 27.24
N SER A 17 -5.48 -31.62 28.08
CA SER A 17 -4.18 -32.11 27.68
C SER A 17 -4.34 -33.07 26.50
N SER A 18 -3.84 -32.68 25.33
CA SER A 18 -3.59 -33.61 24.22
C SER A 18 -2.15 -33.44 23.79
N ASN A 19 -1.33 -34.41 24.20
CA ASN A 19 -0.03 -34.67 23.62
C ASN A 19 -0.22 -34.97 22.13
N CYS A 20 -0.01 -33.98 21.26
CA CYS A 20 -0.15 -34.13 19.81
C CYS A 20 1.24 -34.29 19.19
N PRO A 21 1.54 -35.39 18.48
CA PRO A 21 2.72 -35.44 17.63
C PRO A 21 2.54 -34.41 16.52
N SER A 22 3.44 -33.41 16.45
CA SER A 22 3.33 -32.29 15.51
C SER A 22 3.49 -32.76 14.06
N PRO A 23 2.44 -32.73 13.22
CA PRO A 23 2.63 -32.83 11.78
C PRO A 23 3.18 -31.50 11.23
N PRO A 24 3.96 -31.53 10.14
CA PRO A 24 4.61 -30.35 9.58
C PRO A 24 3.61 -29.23 9.26
N PRO A 25 3.98 -27.95 9.50
CA PRO A 25 3.05 -26.82 9.58
C PRO A 25 2.26 -26.52 8.29
N LEU A 26 2.72 -27.05 7.14
CA LEU A 26 2.09 -26.78 5.85
C LEU A 26 0.81 -27.58 5.61
N ILE A 27 0.73 -28.83 6.09
CA ILE A 27 -0.45 -29.69 5.85
C ILE A 27 -1.65 -29.15 6.63
N SER A 28 -1.43 -28.77 7.90
CA SER A 28 -2.47 -28.17 8.74
C SER A 28 -2.95 -26.82 8.19
N PHE A 29 -2.04 -26.00 7.65
CA PHE A 29 -2.43 -24.73 7.03
C PHE A 29 -3.29 -24.94 5.78
N MET A 30 -2.92 -25.88 4.90
CA MET A 30 -3.70 -26.16 3.70
C MET A 30 -5.09 -26.69 4.05
N GLU A 31 -5.22 -27.48 5.12
CA GLU A 31 -6.50 -27.98 5.61
C GLU A 31 -7.38 -26.83 6.18
N VAL A 32 -6.78 -25.89 6.91
CA VAL A 32 -7.48 -24.68 7.40
C VAL A 32 -7.94 -23.78 6.25
N VAL A 33 -7.14 -23.62 5.19
CA VAL A 33 -7.51 -22.81 4.01
C VAL A 33 -8.54 -23.53 3.13
N ALA A 34 -8.44 -24.86 3.01
CA ALA A 34 -9.38 -25.67 2.26
C ALA A 34 -10.72 -25.86 2.99
N THR A 35 -10.79 -25.52 4.27
CA THR A 35 -12.03 -25.56 5.05
C THR A 35 -13.02 -24.55 4.46
N THR A 36 -14.08 -25.07 3.85
CA THR A 36 -15.16 -24.26 3.29
C THR A 36 -15.85 -23.48 4.41
N VAL A 37 -15.68 -22.17 4.42
CA VAL A 37 -16.32 -21.27 5.39
C VAL A 37 -17.84 -21.35 5.25
N ALA A 38 -18.55 -21.30 6.38
CA ALA A 38 -20.01 -21.26 6.41
C ALA A 38 -20.56 -20.16 5.48
N PRO A 39 -21.70 -20.38 4.81
CA PRO A 39 -22.28 -19.41 3.89
C PRO A 39 -22.55 -18.08 4.61
N SER A 40 -22.26 -16.97 3.94
CA SER A 40 -22.48 -15.62 4.47
C SER A 40 -23.94 -15.43 4.90
N ILE A 41 -24.16 -14.96 6.13
CA ILE A 41 -25.49 -14.62 6.67
C ILE A 41 -26.17 -13.54 5.81
N LEU A 42 -25.39 -12.72 5.10
CA LEU A 42 -25.88 -11.65 4.23
C LEU A 42 -26.37 -12.15 2.86
N GLY A 43 -26.33 -13.45 2.60
CA GLY A 43 -26.76 -14.04 1.34
C GLY A 43 -25.82 -13.73 0.16
N ALA A 44 -26.18 -14.23 -1.02
CA ALA A 44 -25.41 -13.99 -2.24
C ALA A 44 -25.49 -12.52 -2.66
N HIS A 45 -24.36 -11.95 -3.06
CA HIS A 45 -24.32 -10.58 -3.58
C HIS A 45 -25.23 -10.48 -4.81
N PRO A 46 -26.06 -9.42 -4.93
CA PRO A 46 -26.91 -9.26 -6.09
C PRO A 46 -26.05 -9.22 -7.35
N ALA A 47 -26.41 -10.02 -8.35
CA ALA A 47 -25.71 -10.04 -9.63
C ALA A 47 -25.64 -8.61 -10.17
N SER A 48 -24.42 -8.08 -10.30
CA SER A 48 -24.18 -6.74 -10.82
C SER A 48 -24.64 -6.67 -12.28
N ARG A 49 -25.88 -6.23 -12.49
CA ARG A 49 -26.37 -5.89 -13.83
C ARG A 49 -25.49 -4.75 -14.33
N ARG A 50 -24.68 -5.02 -15.37
CA ARG A 50 -24.00 -3.98 -16.14
C ARG A 50 -25.08 -3.02 -16.63
N ARG A 51 -25.18 -1.85 -16.00
CA ARG A 51 -26.07 -0.79 -16.47
C ARG A 51 -25.55 -0.40 -17.84
N HIS A 52 -26.30 -0.71 -18.89
CA HIS A 52 -26.04 -0.14 -20.19
C HIS A 52 -26.08 1.39 -20.04
N PRO A 53 -25.04 2.12 -20.47
CA PRO A 53 -25.09 3.57 -20.43
C PRO A 53 -26.25 4.00 -21.33
N ARG A 54 -27.30 4.56 -20.75
CA ARG A 54 -28.29 5.30 -21.54
C ARG A 54 -27.51 6.41 -22.22
N GLN A 55 -27.53 6.45 -23.56
CA GLN A 55 -27.02 7.59 -24.31
C GLN A 55 -27.79 8.81 -23.81
N MET A 56 -27.11 9.63 -23.00
CA MET A 56 -27.61 10.94 -22.64
C MET A 56 -27.68 11.78 -23.93
N PRO A 57 -28.64 12.70 -24.07
CA PRO A 57 -28.65 13.64 -25.19
C PRO A 57 -27.30 14.37 -25.28
N ASN A 58 -26.93 14.86 -26.48
CA ASN A 58 -25.65 15.47 -26.88
C ASN A 58 -25.11 16.62 -25.97
N SER A 59 -25.75 16.92 -24.85
CA SER A 59 -25.20 17.79 -23.81
C SER A 59 -23.93 17.18 -23.21
N PRO A 60 -22.83 17.94 -23.09
CA PRO A 60 -21.68 17.49 -22.33
C PRO A 60 -22.12 17.21 -20.88
N PRO A 61 -21.64 16.12 -20.26
CA PRO A 61 -22.00 15.79 -18.89
C PRO A 61 -21.69 16.96 -17.97
N ARG A 62 -22.61 17.31 -17.06
CA ARG A 62 -22.41 18.37 -16.06
C ARG A 62 -21.28 17.95 -15.12
N ARG A 63 -20.07 18.44 -15.38
CA ARG A 63 -18.88 18.23 -14.53
C ARG A 63 -18.70 19.41 -13.59
N SER A 64 -18.11 19.17 -12.43
CA SER A 64 -17.70 20.26 -11.53
C SER A 64 -16.55 21.04 -12.14
N LEU A 65 -16.39 22.30 -11.76
CA LEU A 65 -15.31 23.18 -12.22
C LEU A 65 -13.91 22.54 -12.03
N ARG A 66 -13.72 21.80 -10.94
CA ARG A 66 -12.47 21.06 -10.69
C ARG A 66 -12.23 19.97 -11.74
N LEU A 67 -13.28 19.25 -12.12
CA LEU A 67 -13.19 18.19 -13.12
C LEU A 67 -13.10 18.73 -14.53
N SER A 68 -13.74 19.86 -14.85
CA SER A 68 -13.64 20.49 -16.17
C SER A 68 -12.20 20.93 -16.42
N LYS A 69 -11.58 21.67 -15.48
CA LYS A 69 -10.15 22.05 -15.52
C LYS A 69 -9.21 20.86 -15.68
N LYS A 70 -9.50 19.73 -15.02
CA LYS A 70 -8.69 18.50 -15.13
C LYS A 70 -8.72 17.88 -16.53
N ASN A 71 -9.79 18.08 -17.32
CA ASN A 71 -9.86 17.55 -18.69
C ASN A 71 -9.54 18.60 -19.77
N GLU A 72 -9.54 19.89 -19.42
CA GLU A 72 -9.23 21.01 -20.32
C GLU A 72 -7.73 21.16 -20.62
N GLY A 73 -6.86 20.58 -19.77
CA GLY A 73 -5.42 20.47 -20.01
C GLY A 73 -5.01 19.00 -19.88
N GLY A 74 -4.28 18.49 -20.87
CA GLY A 74 -4.03 17.07 -21.10
C GLY A 74 -3.77 16.25 -19.84
N TYR A 75 -4.36 15.07 -19.78
CA TYR A 75 -4.13 14.11 -18.71
C TYR A 75 -2.62 13.90 -18.49
N ILE A 76 -2.12 14.34 -17.33
CA ILE A 76 -0.74 14.08 -16.91
C ILE A 76 -0.71 12.72 -16.23
N HIS A 77 0.14 11.82 -16.73
CA HIS A 77 0.34 10.51 -16.12
C HIS A 77 0.85 10.66 -14.67
N SER A 78 0.42 9.78 -13.76
CA SER A 78 0.82 9.82 -12.34
C SER A 78 2.33 9.83 -12.16
N MET A 79 3.05 9.04 -12.96
CA MET A 79 4.52 9.01 -13.02
C MET A 79 5.11 10.38 -13.37
N THR A 80 4.58 11.06 -14.39
CA THR A 80 5.03 12.41 -14.79
C THR A 80 4.78 13.41 -13.66
N LYS A 81 3.65 13.28 -12.95
CA LYS A 81 3.38 14.12 -11.78
C LYS A 81 4.39 13.89 -10.66
N ALA A 82 4.73 12.64 -10.38
CA ALA A 82 5.77 12.31 -9.39
C ALA A 82 7.13 12.88 -9.80
N GLN A 83 7.47 12.80 -11.10
CA GLN A 83 8.68 13.41 -11.64
C GLN A 83 8.69 14.93 -11.43
N HIS A 84 7.58 15.65 -11.72
CA HIS A 84 7.51 17.10 -11.50
C HIS A 84 7.69 17.48 -10.03
N VAL A 85 7.14 16.68 -9.11
CA VAL A 85 7.36 16.89 -7.67
C VAL A 85 8.82 16.71 -7.29
N ALA A 86 9.49 15.69 -7.84
CA ALA A 86 10.92 15.49 -7.61
C ALA A 86 11.76 16.65 -8.19
N MET A 87 11.42 17.14 -9.38
CA MET A 87 12.08 18.31 -9.99
C MET A 87 11.95 19.55 -9.11
N LYS A 88 10.78 19.77 -8.48
CA LYS A 88 10.57 20.85 -7.52
C LYS A 88 11.41 20.69 -6.25
N GLN A 89 11.47 19.48 -5.69
CA GLN A 89 12.27 19.21 -4.50
C GLN A 89 13.78 19.39 -4.74
N LEU A 90 14.23 19.13 -5.97
CA LEU A 90 15.62 19.35 -6.39
C LEU A 90 15.91 20.81 -6.79
N GLY A 91 14.92 21.69 -6.78
CA GLY A 91 15.08 23.10 -7.18
C GLY A 91 15.27 23.30 -8.68
N VAL A 92 14.91 22.32 -9.52
CA VAL A 92 14.95 22.45 -10.98
C VAL A 92 13.80 23.32 -11.49
N VAL A 93 12.64 23.28 -10.81
CA VAL A 93 11.44 24.04 -11.18
C VAL A 93 10.74 24.57 -9.93
N ASP A 94 10.21 25.80 -9.98
CA ASP A 94 9.46 26.40 -8.87
C ASP A 94 8.01 25.88 -8.76
N ASP A 95 7.34 25.70 -9.90
CA ASP A 95 5.95 25.23 -9.99
C ASP A 95 5.85 23.91 -10.79
N GLU A 96 5.44 22.85 -10.10
CA GLU A 96 5.19 21.51 -10.66
C GLU A 96 4.17 21.48 -11.81
N ASN A 97 3.35 22.51 -11.97
CA ASN A 97 2.38 22.62 -13.07
C ASN A 97 2.96 23.33 -14.31
N ARG A 98 4.15 23.93 -14.21
CA ARG A 98 4.80 24.72 -15.26
C ARG A 98 6.16 24.14 -15.64
N VAL A 99 6.20 22.84 -15.92
CA VAL A 99 7.42 22.15 -16.36
C VAL A 99 7.58 22.27 -17.87
N GLY A 100 8.66 22.92 -18.31
CA GLY A 100 9.06 22.99 -19.71
C GLY A 100 10.01 21.86 -20.12
N ASN A 101 10.18 21.66 -21.43
CA ASN A 101 11.08 20.64 -21.96
C ASN A 101 12.55 20.86 -21.53
N ASN A 102 12.99 22.11 -21.41
CA ASN A 102 14.35 22.44 -20.96
C ASN A 102 14.58 22.02 -19.51
N ASP A 103 13.57 22.16 -18.65
CA ASP A 103 13.67 21.78 -17.24
C ASP A 103 13.82 20.26 -17.10
N VAL A 104 13.11 19.50 -17.96
CA VAL A 104 13.24 18.04 -18.01
C VAL A 104 14.66 17.65 -18.43
N LEU A 105 15.24 18.33 -19.41
CA LEU A 105 16.63 18.08 -19.83
C LEU A 105 17.63 18.40 -18.70
N CYS A 106 17.43 19.51 -17.99
CA CYS A 106 18.24 19.89 -16.84
C CYS A 106 18.14 18.84 -15.72
N TYR A 107 16.93 18.35 -15.42
CA TYR A 107 16.72 17.27 -14.47
C TYR A 107 17.46 15.99 -14.87
N LEU A 108 17.41 15.60 -16.15
CA LEU A 108 18.11 14.40 -16.63
C LEU A 108 19.63 14.56 -16.57
N GLU A 109 20.15 15.78 -16.71
CA GLU A 109 21.57 16.08 -16.62
C GLU A 109 22.16 15.79 -15.24
N LEU A 110 21.38 15.98 -14.17
CA LEU A 110 21.78 15.68 -12.80
C LEU A 110 22.18 14.21 -12.60
N PHE A 111 21.61 13.30 -13.38
CA PHE A 111 21.83 11.84 -13.23
C PHE A 111 22.80 11.26 -14.25
N LYS A 112 23.38 12.08 -15.15
CA LYS A 112 24.38 11.60 -16.12
C LYS A 112 25.65 11.10 -15.44
N THR A 113 25.98 11.65 -14.27
CA THR A 113 27.17 11.29 -13.52
C THR A 113 26.79 10.36 -12.36
N PRO A 114 27.32 9.14 -12.29
CA PRO A 114 27.07 8.26 -11.16
C PRO A 114 27.68 8.86 -9.88
N LEU A 115 27.06 8.56 -8.73
CA LEU A 115 27.62 8.92 -7.42
C LEU A 115 28.99 8.25 -7.24
N SER A 116 29.97 9.01 -6.72
CA SER A 116 31.30 8.47 -6.41
C SER A 116 31.21 7.41 -5.30
N ALA A 117 32.12 6.44 -5.30
CA ALA A 117 32.18 5.41 -4.26
C ALA A 117 32.29 6.01 -2.85
N ALA A 118 33.04 7.11 -2.71
CA ALA A 118 33.16 7.85 -1.45
C ALA A 118 31.82 8.45 -0.98
N HIS A 119 31.00 9.01 -1.90
CA HIS A 119 29.67 9.52 -1.55
C HIS A 119 28.73 8.40 -1.12
N ILE A 120 28.78 7.24 -1.80
CA ILE A 120 27.97 6.08 -1.44
C ILE A 120 28.36 5.57 -0.04
N GLN A 121 29.66 5.47 0.24
CA GLN A 121 30.16 5.06 1.55
C GLN A 121 29.73 6.04 2.66
N ALA A 122 29.85 7.35 2.43
CA ALA A 122 29.42 8.37 3.38
C ALA A 122 27.91 8.31 3.63
N LEU A 123 27.09 8.17 2.58
CA LEU A 123 25.64 8.05 2.71
C LEU A 123 25.24 6.82 3.51
N GLY A 124 25.84 5.66 3.24
CA GLY A 124 25.52 4.48 4.03
C GLY A 124 26.09 4.51 5.45
N ALA A 125 27.16 5.27 5.73
CA ALA A 125 27.57 5.54 7.11
C ALA A 125 26.54 6.40 7.85
N LEU A 126 26.06 7.49 7.22
CA LEU A 126 25.02 8.36 7.79
C LEU A 126 23.69 7.64 8.02
N CYS A 127 23.32 6.76 7.10
CA CYS A 127 22.08 5.98 7.16
C CYS A 127 22.22 4.68 7.95
N ASN A 128 23.36 4.42 8.60
CA ASN A 128 23.67 3.17 9.31
C ASN A 128 23.49 1.88 8.48
N LEU A 129 23.67 1.96 7.16
CA LEU A 129 23.54 0.84 6.22
C LEU A 129 24.77 -0.08 6.22
N PHE A 130 25.93 0.42 6.65
CA PHE A 130 27.20 -0.34 6.65
C PHE A 130 27.66 -0.78 8.06
N ALA A 131 26.84 -0.60 9.09
CA ALA A 131 27.20 -0.85 10.49
C ALA A 131 27.28 -2.35 10.88
N SER A 132 27.27 -3.29 9.93
CA SER A 132 27.10 -4.73 10.22
C SER A 132 28.22 -5.64 9.70
N VAL A 133 29.37 -5.11 9.25
CA VAL A 133 30.43 -5.94 8.60
C VAL A 133 31.66 -6.17 9.49
N GLU A 134 31.61 -5.85 10.79
CA GLU A 134 32.81 -5.93 11.66
C GLU A 134 32.83 -7.05 12.72
N THR A 135 31.86 -7.97 12.75
CA THR A 135 31.80 -9.00 13.81
C THR A 135 32.00 -10.45 13.37
N LEU A 136 32.42 -10.73 12.12
CA LEU A 136 32.59 -12.12 11.63
C LEU A 136 34.01 -12.51 11.18
N GLN A 137 35.05 -11.75 11.54
CA GLN A 137 36.43 -12.15 11.26
C GLN A 137 37.33 -12.20 12.51
N ALA A 138 36.73 -12.60 13.64
CA ALA A 138 37.43 -12.98 14.85
C ALA A 138 36.68 -14.12 15.57
N ALA A 139 36.69 -15.32 14.95
CA ALA A 139 36.41 -16.59 15.63
C ALA A 139 37.16 -17.72 14.90
#